data_AF-A0A645CNS2-F1
#
_entry.id   AF-A0A645CNS2-F1
#
_cell.length_a   1.000
_cell.length_b   1.000
_cell.length_c   1.000
_cell.angle_alpha   90.00
_cell.angle_beta   90.00
_cell.angle_gamma   90.00
#
_symmetry.space_group_name_H-M   'P 1'
#
loop_
_entity.id
_entity.type
_entity.pdbx_description
1 polymer ?
#
loop_
_entity_poly.entity_id
_entity_poly.type
_entity_poly.pdbx_seq_one_letter_code
_entity_poly.pdbx_strand_id
1 'polypeptide(L)'
;MVWSAAPKYEGKNVGVVVYKIVAKGALNNAKPGLYRWVLVNVPSAASVSGDISGGSSSEPETPMDVNTDELDPKKGKLILADAAGVKFYVWKENKWEQEYDGKLPKLLKTEIAAKDGRYSHTERFPNAAEK
;
A
#
# COMPACT_ATOMS: atom_id res chain seq x y z
N MET A 1 -1.82 1.21 5.81
CA MET A 1 -0.43 1.31 5.31
C MET A 1 -0.48 1.85 3.90
N VAL A 2 0.35 2.86 3.61
CA VAL A 2 0.46 3.47 2.28
C VAL A 2 1.77 3.01 1.66
N TRP A 3 1.74 2.47 0.44
CA TRP A 3 2.93 2.16 -0.34
C TRP A 3 2.86 2.86 -1.69
N SER A 4 3.83 3.71 -1.99
CA SER A 4 3.98 4.29 -3.33
C SER A 4 4.82 3.37 -4.21
N ALA A 5 4.22 2.80 -5.25
CA ALA A 5 4.93 2.07 -6.30
C ALA A 5 4.15 2.22 -7.60
N ALA A 6 4.83 2.45 -8.72
CA ALA A 6 4.18 2.41 -10.02
C ALA A 6 3.53 1.02 -10.22
N PRO A 7 2.20 0.91 -10.38
CA PRO A 7 1.55 -0.37 -10.60
C PRO A 7 1.83 -0.83 -12.04
N LYS A 8 3.05 -1.31 -12.31
CA LYS A 8 3.53 -1.78 -13.62
C LYS A 8 2.60 -2.81 -14.28
N TYR A 9 1.78 -3.51 -13.49
CA TYR A 9 0.89 -4.58 -13.94
C TYR A 9 -0.55 -4.17 -14.24
N GLU A 10 -0.95 -2.90 -14.02
CA GLU A 10 -2.33 -2.45 -14.25
C GLU A 10 -2.50 -1.52 -15.45
N GLY A 11 -1.44 -1.20 -16.20
CA GLY A 11 -1.50 -0.28 -17.34
C GLY A 11 -1.95 1.13 -16.98
N LYS A 12 -1.84 1.51 -15.70
CA LYS A 12 -2.21 2.83 -15.17
C LYS A 12 -0.96 3.65 -14.87
N ASN A 13 -1.11 4.99 -14.91
CA ASN A 13 -0.08 5.94 -14.51
C ASN A 13 0.46 5.62 -13.11
N VAL A 14 1.69 6.08 -12.84
CA VAL A 14 2.35 5.93 -11.54
C VAL A 14 1.41 6.43 -10.43
N GLY A 15 1.16 5.60 -9.41
CA GLY A 15 0.17 5.90 -8.39
C GLY A 15 0.54 5.33 -7.02
N VAL A 16 -0.26 5.66 -6.01
CA VAL A 16 -0.12 5.16 -4.64
C VAL A 16 -1.06 3.99 -4.42
N VAL A 17 -0.55 2.90 -3.84
CA VAL A 17 -1.34 1.74 -3.46
C VAL A 17 -1.54 1.76 -1.94
N VAL A 18 -2.80 1.73 -1.52
CA VAL A 18 -3.15 1.70 -0.09
C VAL A 18 -3.77 0.36 0.26
N TYR A 19 -3.28 -0.25 1.34
CA TYR A 19 -3.90 -1.41 1.97
C TYR A 19 -4.47 -1.02 3.34
N LYS A 20 -5.75 -1.32 3.56
CA LYS A 20 -6.46 -1.01 4.81
C LYS A 20 -7.45 -2.11 5.19
N ILE A 21 -7.56 -2.36 6.50
CA ILE A 21 -8.63 -3.19 7.06
C ILE A 21 -9.89 -2.33 7.16
N VAL A 22 -10.95 -2.76 6.48
CA VAL A 22 -12.29 -2.21 6.63
C VAL A 22 -13.01 -3.05 7.67
N ALA A 23 -13.34 -2.44 8.81
CA ALA A 23 -14.13 -3.08 9.85
C ALA A 23 -15.63 -2.95 9.54
N LYS A 24 -16.43 -3.87 10.08
CA LYS A 24 -17.89 -3.77 10.07
C LYS A 24 -18.29 -2.56 10.92
N GLY A 25 -19.07 -1.64 10.35
CA GLY A 25 -19.53 -0.44 11.05
C GLY A 25 -21.04 -0.27 10.91
N ALA A 26 -21.67 0.42 11.86
CA ALA A 26 -23.11 0.70 11.81
C ALA A 26 -23.52 1.55 10.59
N LEU A 27 -22.59 2.37 10.09
CA LEU A 27 -22.77 3.23 8.91
C LEU A 27 -22.05 2.70 7.66
N ASN A 28 -21.41 1.52 7.75
CA ASN A 28 -20.60 0.96 6.67
C ASN A 28 -21.18 -0.38 6.23
N ASN A 29 -21.78 -0.40 5.03
CA ASN A 29 -22.35 -1.59 4.42
C ASN A 29 -21.32 -2.43 3.63
N ALA A 30 -20.06 -2.01 3.58
CA ALA A 30 -19.02 -2.80 2.94
C ALA A 30 -18.73 -4.08 3.73
N LYS A 31 -18.32 -5.14 3.03
CA LYS A 31 -17.89 -6.39 3.68
C LYS A 31 -16.64 -6.11 4.53
N PRO A 32 -16.54 -6.66 5.75
CA PRO A 32 -15.31 -6.51 6.52
C PRO A 32 -14.15 -7.28 5.87
N GLY A 33 -12.93 -6.74 5.95
CA GLY A 33 -11.74 -7.41 5.43
C GLY A 33 -10.64 -6.47 4.97
N LEU A 34 -9.64 -7.02 4.28
CA LEU A 34 -8.51 -6.29 3.70
C LEU A 34 -8.86 -5.77 2.31
N TYR A 35 -8.77 -4.46 2.14
CA TYR A 35 -9.04 -3.77 0.89
C TYR A 35 -7.78 -3.15 0.31
N ARG A 36 -7.76 -2.99 -1.02
CA ARG A 36 -6.72 -2.34 -1.80
C ARG A 36 -7.30 -1.21 -2.65
N TRP A 37 -6.69 -0.02 -2.57
CA TRP A 37 -6.96 1.12 -3.45
C TRP A 37 -5.74 1.40 -4.32
N VAL A 38 -5.99 1.91 -5.53
CA VAL A 38 -4.97 2.45 -6.43
C VAL A 38 -5.33 3.90 -6.70
N LEU A 39 -4.50 4.82 -6.20
CA LEU A 39 -4.68 6.26 -6.31
C LEU A 39 -3.85 6.75 -7.50
N VAL A 40 -4.52 7.10 -8.60
CA VAL A 40 -3.89 7.39 -9.91
C VAL A 40 -3.43 8.83 -10.09
N ASN A 41 -3.79 9.74 -9.18
CA ASN A 41 -3.41 11.16 -9.21
C ASN A 41 -2.48 11.56 -8.06
N VAL A 42 -2.01 10.59 -7.28
CA VAL A 42 -1.04 10.81 -6.21
C VAL A 42 0.31 10.30 -6.74
N PRO A 43 1.23 11.18 -7.17
CA PRO A 43 2.53 10.76 -7.68
C PRO A 43 3.27 9.91 -6.63
N SER A 44 3.89 8.82 -7.08
CA SER A 44 4.80 8.09 -6.20
C SER A 44 6.08 8.91 -5.96
N ALA A 45 6.76 8.72 -4.83
CA ALA A 45 8.03 9.41 -4.56
C ALA A 45 9.11 9.12 -5.62
N ALA A 46 9.00 7.99 -6.36
CA ALA A 46 9.92 7.62 -7.44
C ALA A 46 9.60 8.28 -8.80
N SER A 47 8.46 8.98 -8.93
CA SER A 47 8.01 9.61 -10.19
C SER A 47 8.36 11.09 -10.33
N VAL A 48 9.07 11.69 -9.37
CA VAL A 48 9.42 13.13 -9.41
C VAL A 48 10.61 13.43 -10.35
N SER A 49 10.85 12.58 -11.34
CA SER A 49 11.91 12.74 -12.34
C SER A 49 11.27 12.86 -13.72
N GLY A 50 10.89 14.09 -14.09
CA GLY A 50 10.56 14.47 -15.47
C GLY A 50 9.15 14.99 -15.66
N ASP A 51 9.06 16.30 -15.90
CA ASP A 51 8.02 17.00 -16.67
C ASP A 51 6.55 16.62 -16.43
N ILE A 52 5.92 17.31 -15.47
CA ILE A 52 4.46 17.57 -15.54
C ILE A 52 4.27 19.08 -15.67
N SER A 53 4.46 19.57 -16.90
CA SER A 53 4.00 20.88 -17.34
C SER A 53 2.53 20.76 -17.78
N GLY A 54 1.61 21.03 -16.85
CA GLY A 54 0.19 21.07 -17.13
C GLY A 54 -0.58 21.55 -15.90
N GLY A 55 -1.10 22.77 -15.96
CA GLY A 55 -1.53 23.54 -14.80
C GLY A 55 -2.63 22.93 -13.94
N SER A 56 -2.40 22.93 -12.63
CA SER A 56 -3.39 23.22 -11.61
C SER A 56 -2.63 23.73 -10.38
N SER A 57 -3.07 24.84 -9.80
CA SER A 57 -2.40 25.62 -8.75
C SER A 57 -2.52 25.00 -7.35
N SER A 58 -2.42 23.68 -7.26
CA SER A 58 -2.37 22.92 -6.01
C SER A 58 -1.23 21.93 -6.17
N GLU A 59 -0.22 22.01 -5.32
CA GLU A 59 0.84 21.01 -5.27
C GLU A 59 0.22 19.60 -5.31
N PRO A 60 0.72 18.68 -6.14
CA PRO A 60 0.17 17.34 -6.20
C PRO A 60 0.35 16.66 -4.84
N GLU A 61 -0.72 16.07 -4.30
CA GLU A 61 -0.66 15.32 -3.03
C GLU A 61 0.50 14.32 -3.07
N THR A 62 1.34 14.32 -2.04
CA THR A 62 2.35 13.30 -1.87
C THR A 62 1.71 12.04 -1.27
N PRO A 63 2.35 10.86 -1.37
CA PRO A 63 1.82 9.66 -0.73
C PRO A 63 1.56 9.82 0.79
N MET A 64 2.27 10.73 1.44
CA MET A 64 2.11 11.01 2.87
C MET A 64 0.92 11.91 3.18
N ASP A 65 0.41 12.67 2.21
CA ASP A 65 -0.76 13.55 2.35
C ASP A 65 -2.08 12.79 2.20
N VAL A 66 -2.03 11.50 1.79
CA VAL A 66 -3.22 10.67 1.60
C VAL A 66 -3.91 10.40 2.93
N ASN A 67 -5.08 11.00 3.12
CA ASN A 67 -5.97 10.65 4.24
C ASN A 67 -6.60 9.26 4.03
N THR A 68 -5.96 8.24 4.59
CA THR A 68 -6.45 6.86 4.47
C THR A 68 -7.75 6.58 5.24
N ASP A 69 -8.19 7.50 6.10
CA ASP A 69 -9.43 7.36 6.88
C ASP A 69 -10.69 7.69 6.10
N GLU A 70 -10.55 8.52 5.07
CA GLU A 70 -11.67 8.94 4.22
C GLU A 70 -11.81 8.08 2.94
N LEU A 71 -11.01 7.02 2.81
CA LEU A 71 -11.09 6.12 1.66
C LEU A 71 -12.42 5.36 1.64
N ASP A 72 -13.26 5.67 0.64
CA ASP A 72 -14.51 4.96 0.39
C ASP A 72 -14.24 3.47 0.06
N PRO A 73 -14.72 2.52 0.88
CA PRO A 73 -14.59 1.09 0.64
C PRO A 73 -15.20 0.62 -0.69
N LYS A 74 -16.19 1.34 -1.25
CA LYS A 74 -16.80 0.99 -2.54
C LYS A 74 -15.85 1.20 -3.72
N LYS A 75 -14.87 2.09 -3.57
CA LYS A 75 -13.81 2.34 -4.56
C LYS A 75 -12.60 1.43 -4.37
N GLY A 76 -12.55 0.68 -3.26
CA GLY A 76 -11.50 -0.29 -2.98
C GLY A 76 -11.86 -1.68 -3.50
N LYS A 77 -10.85 -2.46 -3.87
CA LYS A 77 -11.00 -3.89 -4.16
C LYS A 77 -10.85 -4.68 -2.87
N LEU A 78 -11.86 -5.46 -2.49
CA LEU A 78 -11.73 -6.47 -1.43
C LEU A 78 -10.74 -7.53 -1.88
N ILE A 79 -9.63 -7.67 -1.15
CA ILE A 79 -8.59 -8.66 -1.43
C ILE A 79 -8.82 -9.92 -0.59
N LEU A 80 -9.20 -9.74 0.67
CA LEU A 80 -9.44 -10.85 1.59
C LEU A 80 -10.56 -10.51 2.57
N ALA A 81 -11.67 -11.25 2.49
CA ALA A 81 -12.78 -11.13 3.43
C ALA A 81 -12.37 -11.54 4.85
N ASP A 82 -13.00 -10.94 5.85
CA ASP A 82 -12.85 -11.29 7.27
C ASP A 82 -11.42 -11.19 7.85
N ALA A 83 -10.50 -10.57 7.09
CA ALA A 83 -9.21 -10.16 7.62
C ALA A 83 -9.40 -9.07 8.69
N ALA A 84 -8.84 -9.31 9.87
CA ALA A 84 -8.90 -8.44 11.05
C ALA A 84 -7.61 -7.62 11.25
N GLY A 85 -6.51 -7.99 10.59
CA GLY A 85 -5.25 -7.29 10.71
C GLY A 85 -4.31 -7.58 9.55
N VAL A 86 -3.45 -6.61 9.24
CA VAL A 86 -2.35 -6.78 8.31
C VAL A 86 -1.10 -6.10 8.88
N LYS A 87 0.04 -6.77 8.82
CA LYS A 87 1.34 -6.25 9.21
C LYS A 87 2.37 -6.56 8.14
N PHE A 88 3.34 -5.68 7.99
CA PHE A 88 4.42 -5.83 7.05
C PHE A 88 5.74 -5.72 7.79
N TYR A 89 6.70 -6.52 7.37
CA TYR A 89 8.03 -6.57 7.96
C TYR A 89 9.06 -6.58 6.85
N VAL A 90 10.10 -5.77 7.00
CA VAL A 90 11.25 -5.75 6.11
C VAL A 90 12.44 -6.40 6.80
N TRP A 91 13.18 -7.25 6.08
CA TRP A 91 14.43 -7.80 6.59
C TRP A 91 15.56 -6.79 6.42
N LYS A 92 16.12 -6.32 7.53
CA LYS A 92 17.22 -5.36 7.58
C LYS A 92 18.16 -5.75 8.72
N GLU A 93 19.46 -5.74 8.45
CA GLU A 93 20.49 -5.96 9.49
C GLU A 93 20.25 -7.23 10.33
N ASN A 94 19.85 -8.32 9.67
CA ASN A 94 19.53 -9.61 10.28
C ASN A 94 18.33 -9.62 11.26
N LYS A 95 17.42 -8.66 11.13
CA LYS A 95 16.15 -8.62 11.89
C LYS A 95 14.98 -8.19 11.01
N TRP A 96 13.78 -8.50 11.48
CA TRP A 96 12.52 -8.02 10.92
C TRP A 96 12.14 -6.68 11.55
N GLU A 97 11.94 -5.64 10.74
CA GLU A 97 11.49 -4.31 11.17
C GLU A 97 10.14 -3.97 10.53
N GLN A 98 9.26 -3.28 11.26
CA GLN A 98 7.96 -2.83 10.73
C GLN A 98 8.02 -1.42 10.13
N GLU A 99 8.99 -0.62 10.58
CA GLU A 99 9.28 0.68 10.01
C GLU A 99 10.43 0.53 9.01
N TYR A 100 10.23 1.04 7.81
CA TYR A 100 11.23 0.96 6.75
C TYR A 100 11.14 2.16 5.81
N ASP A 101 12.29 2.76 5.56
CA ASP A 101 12.49 3.75 4.52
C ASP A 101 13.78 3.40 3.77
N GLY A 102 13.78 3.61 2.45
CA GLY A 102 14.91 3.32 1.58
C GLY A 102 14.55 2.63 0.26
N LYS A 103 15.56 2.00 -0.35
CA LYS A 103 15.44 1.28 -1.63
C LYS A 103 14.54 0.04 -1.50
N LEU A 104 14.26 -0.66 -2.61
CA LEU A 104 13.50 -1.92 -2.56
C LEU A 104 14.18 -2.93 -1.60
N PRO A 105 13.48 -3.47 -0.58
CA PRO A 105 14.09 -4.38 0.39
C PRO A 105 14.37 -5.75 -0.21
N LYS A 106 15.35 -6.49 0.34
CA LYS A 106 15.67 -7.86 -0.11
C LYS A 106 14.53 -8.85 0.21
N LEU A 107 13.91 -8.72 1.38
CA LEU A 107 12.78 -9.55 1.81
C LEU A 107 11.68 -8.69 2.42
N LEU A 108 10.43 -9.01 2.08
CA LEU A 108 9.23 -8.45 2.69
C LEU A 108 8.36 -9.59 3.20
N LYS A 109 8.08 -9.61 4.49
CA LYS A 109 7.11 -10.52 5.08
C LYS A 109 5.80 -9.78 5.30
N THR A 110 4.71 -10.37 4.83
CA THR A 110 3.35 -9.92 5.10
C THR A 110 2.69 -10.89 6.05
N GLU A 111 2.10 -10.39 7.13
CA GLU A 111 1.30 -11.16 8.07
C GLU A 111 -0.15 -10.67 8.05
N ILE A 112 -1.08 -11.59 7.90
CA ILE A 112 -2.52 -11.32 7.91
C ILE A 112 -3.12 -12.05 9.11
N ALA A 113 -3.83 -11.32 9.94
CA ALA A 113 -4.69 -11.89 10.97
C ALA A 113 -6.12 -11.99 10.41
N ALA A 114 -6.71 -13.18 10.48
CA ALA A 114 -8.09 -13.46 10.15
C ALA A 114 -8.76 -14.19 11.33
N LYS A 115 -10.07 -14.43 11.23
CA LYS A 115 -10.84 -15.10 12.29
C LYS A 115 -10.32 -16.50 12.62
N ASP A 116 -9.81 -17.17 11.61
CA ASP A 116 -9.38 -18.57 11.53
C ASP A 116 -7.87 -18.76 11.80
N GLY A 117 -7.12 -17.66 11.96
CA GLY A 117 -5.72 -17.73 12.35
C GLY A 117 -4.86 -16.58 11.84
N ARG A 118 -3.55 -16.79 11.87
CA ARG A 118 -2.57 -15.88 11.28
C ARG A 118 -1.86 -16.56 10.13
N TYR A 119 -1.78 -15.86 9.00
CA TYR A 119 -1.13 -16.30 7.79
C TYR A 119 0.06 -15.41 7.52
N SER A 120 1.22 -15.98 7.18
CA SER A 120 2.42 -15.23 6.84
C SER A 120 2.97 -15.67 5.49
N HIS A 121 3.30 -14.70 4.63
CA HIS A 121 4.01 -14.92 3.37
C HIS A 121 5.29 -14.08 3.36
N THR A 122 6.40 -14.64 2.89
CA THR A 122 7.65 -13.91 2.69
C THR A 122 7.97 -13.86 1.20
N GLU A 123 8.06 -12.65 0.67
CA GLU A 123 8.46 -12.39 -0.71
C GLU A 123 9.94 -12.00 -0.75
N ARG A 124 10.66 -12.48 -1.77
CA ARG A 124 12.05 -12.10 -2.04
C ARG A 124 12.11 -11.26 -3.29
N PHE A 125 12.74 -10.09 -3.20
CA PHE A 125 12.95 -9.23 -4.37
C PHE A 125 14.36 -9.42 -4.92
N PRO A 126 14.54 -10.18 -6.01
CA PRO A 126 15.87 -10.50 -6.54
C PRO A 126 16.62 -9.26 -7.06
N ASN A 127 15.90 -8.21 -7.43
CA ASN A 127 16.45 -6.95 -7.95
C ASN A 127 16.63 -5.87 -6.87
N ALA A 128 16.55 -6.24 -5.58
CA ALA A 128 16.88 -5.32 -4.50
C ALA A 128 18.37 -4.96 -4.62
N ALA A 129 18.65 -3.72 -5.01
CA ALA A 129 20.02 -3.24 -5.20
C ALA A 129 20.85 -3.55 -3.95
N GLU A 130 22.00 -4.19 -4.14
CA GLU A 130 22.94 -4.41 -3.05
C GLU A 130 23.44 -3.06 -2.55
N LYS A 131 23.62 -2.95 -1.23
CA LYS A 131 24.16 -1.75 -0.59
C LYS A 131 25.61 -1.55 -1.00
#